data_AF-A0A023B959-F1
#
_entry.id   AF-A0A023B959-F1
#
_cell.length_a   1.000
_cell.length_b   1.000
_cell.length_c   1.000
_cell.angle_alpha   90.00
_cell.angle_beta   90.00
_cell.angle_gamma   90.00
#
_symmetry.space_group_name_H-M   'P 1'
#
loop_
_entity.id
_entity.type
_entity.pdbx_description
1 polymer ?
#
loop_
_entity_poly.entity_id
_entity_poly.type
_entity_poly.pdbx_seq_one_letter_code
_entity_poly.pdbx_strand_id
1 'polypeptide(L)'
;MIASRCPLAGSCWSFTKALAMLEVLGTQPGQWARNLFFQGVVEDSMAESLRDRVKGGDDEQNAGQTDPQILGWFERQIMSAQSICCGAPVTRGIVEEREQMSMPNFSAVGEWLLPRVLSGSNNSEQTSAVVTRLREAFNISLLPLPWFARQLPCSDMWANTFPDGFSLRTPLAVAHWAYHLNTSISPQEKLRSLAVLARWTPGPAFTQAFVLLMKQSPMLPTGSTLDDLRLTSLGELCQVMARWLVTFAPDGYVPDVLTKMMTRDLRQVVCLLTTVQATSVNEARDTYEQRLKTWIGRVVFREAKARHDDYFATYRRLRDRVISAYFSGLVSWEVPAFGEATFPVGRDGIFEDGIFEVDRAEQQCSLVEEQLVRRLTQHLINVHAMNSKQEPEVVLYSFRQPDFKFSASEAAFHQLYQVALEETVDPVALQEAHEYAWKVACAAIALIYDVSAVINTPQLPPEVEPEKLPFYLDALIPWVSPVERPAIQSAVHNLIQQWFTFFVARTSLTF
;
A
#
# COMPACT_ATOMS: atom_id res chain seq x y z
N MET A 1 16.48 -15.29 -21.65
CA MET A 1 17.46 -15.39 -20.56
C MET A 1 16.68 -15.90 -19.35
N ILE A 2 17.16 -16.96 -18.69
CA ILE A 2 16.39 -17.81 -17.78
C ILE A 2 15.68 -16.94 -16.72
N ALA A 3 14.35 -16.91 -16.76
CA ALA A 3 13.55 -16.50 -15.62
C ALA A 3 13.83 -17.52 -14.52
N SER A 4 14.83 -17.24 -13.69
CA SER A 4 15.11 -18.07 -12.52
C SER A 4 13.95 -17.83 -11.55
N ARG A 5 12.88 -18.61 -11.71
CA ARG A 5 12.08 -19.02 -10.56
C ARG A 5 13.10 -19.43 -9.52
N CYS A 6 13.12 -18.74 -8.38
CA CYS A 6 14.00 -19.12 -7.30
C CYS A 6 13.80 -20.63 -7.07
N PRO A 7 14.82 -21.49 -7.15
CA PRO A 7 14.66 -22.94 -6.95
C PRO A 7 14.11 -23.29 -5.55
N LEU A 8 13.96 -22.29 -4.69
CA LEU A 8 13.44 -22.34 -3.34
C LEU A 8 11.95 -22.68 -3.22
N ALA A 9 11.17 -22.72 -4.31
CA ALA A 9 9.76 -23.15 -4.27
C ALA A 9 9.57 -24.60 -3.71
N GLY A 10 10.65 -25.39 -3.61
CA GLY A 10 10.65 -26.72 -2.98
C GLY A 10 11.15 -26.76 -1.52
N SER A 11 11.77 -25.70 -1.00
CA SER A 11 12.20 -25.64 0.40
C SER A 11 11.17 -24.86 1.19
N CYS A 12 10.33 -25.54 1.97
CA CYS A 12 9.31 -24.90 2.79
C CYS A 12 9.98 -24.20 3.98
N TRP A 13 10.35 -22.92 3.83
CA TRP A 13 10.80 -22.10 4.95
C TRP A 13 9.60 -21.81 5.84
N SER A 14 9.63 -22.22 7.10
CA SER A 14 8.60 -21.77 8.02
C SER A 14 8.87 -20.31 8.40
N PHE A 15 7.85 -19.46 8.32
CA PHE A 15 7.83 -18.07 8.79
C PHE A 15 8.55 -17.88 10.14
N THR A 16 8.32 -18.80 11.08
CA THR A 16 8.97 -18.85 12.40
C THR A 16 10.50 -18.96 12.35
N LYS A 17 11.07 -19.72 11.39
CA LYS A 17 12.53 -19.87 11.27
C LYS A 17 13.19 -18.61 10.75
N ALA A 18 12.52 -17.86 9.87
CA ALA A 18 13.06 -16.63 9.33
C ALA A 18 12.91 -15.46 10.33
N LEU A 19 11.80 -15.37 11.06
CA LEU A 19 11.64 -14.42 12.17
C LEU A 19 12.67 -14.65 13.28
N ALA A 20 12.90 -15.91 13.67
CA ALA A 20 13.93 -16.23 14.68
C ALA A 20 15.35 -15.85 14.23
N MET A 21 15.61 -15.76 12.92
CA MET A 21 16.90 -15.27 12.40
C MET A 21 17.00 -13.73 12.45
N LEU A 22 15.89 -13.01 12.23
CA LEU A 22 15.84 -11.55 12.29
C LEU A 22 16.06 -11.02 13.71
N GLU A 23 15.58 -11.73 14.74
CA GLU A 23 15.78 -11.37 16.16
C GLU A 23 17.23 -11.55 16.64
N VAL A 24 18.00 -12.47 16.05
CA VAL A 24 19.35 -12.84 16.53
C VAL A 24 20.47 -12.11 15.80
N LEU A 25 20.29 -11.75 14.53
CA LEU A 25 21.38 -11.29 13.65
C LEU A 25 21.23 -9.82 13.21
N GLY A 26 20.08 -9.19 13.48
CA GLY A 26 19.60 -8.10 12.65
C GLY A 26 19.77 -6.66 13.13
N THR A 27 20.34 -6.40 14.31
CA THR A 27 20.34 -5.03 14.87
C THR A 27 21.61 -4.22 14.61
N GLN A 28 22.66 -4.82 14.06
CA GLN A 28 23.92 -4.11 13.82
C GLN A 28 23.95 -3.47 12.41
N PRO A 29 24.17 -2.14 12.32
CA PRO A 29 24.48 -1.48 11.06
C PRO A 29 25.61 -2.22 10.32
N GLY A 30 25.49 -2.33 9.00
CA GLY A 30 26.44 -3.07 8.16
C GLY A 30 26.03 -4.50 7.83
N GLN A 31 24.94 -5.02 8.42
CA GLN A 31 24.38 -6.33 8.09
C GLN A 31 22.91 -6.27 7.64
N TRP A 32 22.36 -5.07 7.46
CA TRP A 32 20.96 -4.87 7.07
C TRP A 32 20.60 -5.52 5.74
N ALA A 33 21.55 -5.70 4.81
CA ALA A 33 21.27 -6.42 3.56
C ALA A 33 20.84 -7.87 3.81
N ARG A 34 21.40 -8.52 4.84
CA ARG A 34 21.01 -9.88 5.24
C ARG A 34 19.55 -9.91 5.69
N ASN A 35 19.13 -8.94 6.51
CA ASN A 35 17.76 -8.85 6.98
C ASN A 35 16.79 -8.57 5.84
N LEU A 36 17.05 -7.55 5.03
CA LEU A 36 16.18 -7.20 3.90
C LEU A 36 16.04 -8.36 2.91
N PHE A 37 17.12 -9.10 2.67
CA PHE A 37 17.08 -10.27 1.80
C PHE A 37 16.18 -11.37 2.38
N PHE A 38 16.41 -11.81 3.62
CA PHE A 38 15.62 -12.89 4.21
C PHE A 38 14.18 -12.48 4.49
N GLN A 39 13.95 -11.24 4.89
CA GLN A 39 12.61 -10.70 5.05
C GLN A 39 11.87 -10.70 3.72
N GLY A 40 12.51 -10.25 2.64
CA GLY A 40 11.94 -10.34 1.29
C GLY A 40 11.57 -11.77 0.89
N VAL A 41 12.43 -12.76 1.19
CA VAL A 41 12.12 -14.18 0.93
C VAL A 41 10.90 -14.65 1.73
N VAL A 42 10.72 -14.17 2.96
CA VAL A 42 9.55 -14.49 3.78
C VAL A 42 8.28 -13.88 3.22
N GLU A 43 8.34 -12.60 2.83
CA GLU A 43 7.22 -11.89 2.22
C GLU A 43 6.80 -12.56 0.91
N ASP A 44 7.75 -12.92 0.05
CA ASP A 44 7.49 -13.64 -1.21
C ASP A 44 6.84 -15.01 -0.93
N SER A 45 7.36 -15.76 0.06
CA SER A 45 6.78 -17.05 0.47
C SER A 45 5.37 -16.91 1.06
N MET A 46 5.11 -15.82 1.81
CA MET A 46 3.80 -15.52 2.33
C MET A 46 2.81 -15.20 1.20
N ALA A 47 3.24 -14.42 0.21
CA ALA A 47 2.43 -14.09 -0.96
C ALA A 47 2.13 -15.33 -1.82
N GLU A 48 3.08 -16.25 -1.97
CA GLU A 48 2.87 -17.54 -2.63
C GLU A 48 1.90 -18.42 -1.83
N SER A 49 2.07 -18.52 -0.51
CA SER A 49 1.15 -19.28 0.34
C SER A 49 -0.28 -18.72 0.31
N LEU A 50 -0.43 -17.38 0.29
CA LEU A 50 -1.70 -16.71 0.10
C LEU A 50 -2.32 -17.10 -1.25
N ARG A 51 -1.54 -17.00 -2.33
CA ARG A 51 -1.98 -17.35 -3.70
C ARG A 51 -2.45 -18.79 -3.78
N ASP A 52 -1.67 -19.74 -3.26
CA ASP A 52 -1.97 -21.16 -3.31
C ASP A 52 -3.20 -21.52 -2.49
N ARG A 53 -3.38 -20.91 -1.32
CA ARG A 53 -4.55 -21.15 -0.47
C ARG A 53 -5.83 -20.58 -1.07
N VAL A 54 -5.74 -19.40 -1.68
CA VAL A 54 -6.89 -18.71 -2.23
C VAL A 54 -7.30 -19.30 -3.58
N LYS A 55 -6.34 -19.68 -4.43
CA LYS A 55 -6.59 -20.28 -5.76
C LYS A 55 -6.70 -21.81 -5.76
N GLY A 56 -6.00 -22.51 -4.87
CA GLY A 56 -5.97 -23.97 -4.82
C GLY A 56 -7.25 -24.64 -4.32
N GLY A 57 -8.35 -23.90 -4.22
CA GLY A 57 -9.65 -24.37 -3.74
C GLY A 57 -10.73 -24.51 -4.82
N ASP A 58 -10.39 -24.38 -6.11
CA ASP A 58 -11.36 -24.45 -7.21
C ASP A 58 -11.96 -25.85 -7.42
N ASP A 59 -11.43 -26.88 -6.76
CA ASP A 59 -12.09 -28.18 -6.65
C ASP A 59 -13.28 -28.08 -5.67
N GLU A 60 -14.46 -27.71 -6.20
CA GLU A 60 -15.71 -27.52 -5.45
C GLU A 60 -16.05 -28.68 -4.49
N GLN A 61 -15.59 -29.91 -4.79
CA GLN A 61 -15.81 -31.10 -3.95
C GLN A 61 -15.06 -31.04 -2.60
N ASN A 62 -14.00 -30.24 -2.47
CA ASN A 62 -13.18 -30.13 -1.27
C ASN A 62 -13.31 -28.78 -0.54
N ALA A 63 -14.11 -27.84 -1.06
CA ALA A 63 -14.24 -26.48 -0.52
C ALA A 63 -14.64 -26.45 0.98
N GLY A 64 -15.55 -27.33 1.40
CA GLY A 64 -16.02 -27.39 2.78
C GLY A 64 -14.96 -27.79 3.82
N GLN A 65 -13.91 -28.50 3.41
CA GLN A 65 -12.80 -28.88 4.30
C GLN A 65 -11.65 -27.85 4.29
N THR A 66 -11.51 -27.08 3.21
CA THR A 66 -10.40 -26.14 3.03
C THR A 66 -10.70 -24.75 3.61
N ASP A 67 -11.97 -24.31 3.59
CA ASP A 67 -12.37 -23.00 4.11
C ASP A 67 -11.94 -22.76 5.58
N PRO A 68 -12.11 -23.73 6.52
CA PRO A 68 -11.58 -23.59 7.87
C PRO A 68 -10.07 -23.38 7.97
N GLN A 69 -9.30 -23.97 7.06
CA GLN A 69 -7.84 -23.88 7.05
C GLN A 69 -7.37 -22.56 6.47
N ILE A 70 -8.05 -22.05 5.44
CA ILE A 70 -7.80 -20.74 4.85
C ILE A 70 -8.08 -19.66 5.90
N LEU A 71 -9.26 -19.69 6.53
CA LEU A 71 -9.60 -18.72 7.57
C LEU A 71 -8.61 -18.79 8.74
N GLY A 72 -8.32 -19.99 9.25
CA GLY A 72 -7.34 -20.17 10.32
C GLY A 72 -5.93 -19.73 9.95
N TRP A 73 -5.56 -19.69 8.66
CA TRP A 73 -4.30 -19.11 8.22
C TRP A 73 -4.33 -17.58 8.29
N PHE A 74 -5.40 -16.93 7.81
CA PHE A 74 -5.58 -15.47 7.93
C PHE A 74 -5.59 -15.01 9.39
N GLU A 75 -6.33 -15.72 10.25
CA GLU A 75 -6.37 -15.46 11.70
C GLU A 75 -4.95 -15.46 12.29
N ARG A 76 -4.14 -16.47 11.97
CA ARG A 76 -2.75 -16.56 12.43
C ARG A 76 -1.89 -15.42 11.92
N GLN A 77 -1.95 -15.10 10.62
CA GLN A 77 -1.12 -14.04 10.04
C GLN A 77 -1.39 -12.69 10.71
N ILE A 78 -2.67 -12.37 10.91
CA ILE A 78 -3.09 -11.09 11.48
C ILE A 78 -2.74 -10.97 12.96
N MET A 79 -2.86 -12.07 13.72
CA MET A 79 -2.39 -12.07 15.10
C MET A 79 -0.86 -11.98 15.19
N SER A 80 -0.12 -12.63 14.29
CA SER A 80 1.36 -12.57 14.28
C SER A 80 1.90 -11.21 13.83
N ALA A 81 1.16 -10.48 13.00
CA ALA A 81 1.53 -9.14 12.54
C ALA A 81 1.75 -8.14 13.69
N GLN A 82 1.20 -8.42 14.88
CA GLN A 82 1.37 -7.56 16.07
C GLN A 82 2.76 -7.69 16.72
N SER A 83 3.54 -8.70 16.36
CA SER A 83 4.86 -9.00 16.94
C SER A 83 6.02 -8.44 16.09
N ILE A 84 5.90 -7.21 15.59
CA ILE A 84 6.92 -6.63 14.71
C ILE A 84 8.25 -6.48 15.46
N CYS A 85 9.30 -7.09 14.90
CA CYS A 85 10.65 -7.09 15.46
C CYS A 85 11.22 -5.68 15.57
N CYS A 86 11.53 -5.24 16.79
CA CYS A 86 12.25 -4.00 17.03
C CYS A 86 13.69 -4.11 16.49
N GLY A 87 14.08 -3.21 15.57
CA GLY A 87 15.48 -3.01 15.16
C GLY A 87 15.92 -3.60 13.81
N ALA A 88 15.03 -4.25 13.06
CA ALA A 88 15.29 -4.62 11.66
C ALA A 88 14.98 -3.44 10.70
N PRO A 89 15.68 -3.32 9.55
CA PRO A 89 15.29 -2.38 8.51
C PRO A 89 13.86 -2.67 8.04
N VAL A 90 13.05 -1.62 7.88
CA VAL A 90 11.61 -1.76 7.63
C VAL A 90 11.38 -1.87 6.11
N THR A 91 10.88 -3.01 5.64
CA THR A 91 10.45 -3.15 4.24
C THR A 91 9.18 -2.36 3.97
N ARG A 92 8.89 -2.13 2.69
CA ARG A 92 7.60 -1.57 2.29
C ARG A 92 6.43 -2.41 2.80
N GLY A 93 6.57 -3.74 2.78
CA GLY A 93 5.54 -4.66 3.27
C GLY A 93 5.18 -4.43 4.74
N ILE A 94 6.17 -4.27 5.63
CA ILE A 94 5.95 -3.99 7.05
C ILE A 94 5.30 -2.61 7.24
N VAL A 95 5.74 -1.59 6.51
CA VAL A 95 5.11 -0.25 6.61
C VAL A 95 3.64 -0.33 6.23
N GLU A 96 3.32 -0.96 5.10
CA GLU A 96 1.94 -1.14 4.65
C GLU A 96 1.11 -1.96 5.66
N GLU A 97 1.66 -3.04 6.21
CA GLU A 97 1.01 -3.87 7.21
C GLU A 97 0.69 -3.07 8.49
N ARG A 98 1.65 -2.27 8.96
CA ARG A 98 1.48 -1.38 10.11
C ARG A 98 0.41 -0.32 9.85
N GLU A 99 0.43 0.30 8.67
CA GLU A 99 -0.61 1.26 8.28
C GLU A 99 -1.99 0.61 8.27
N GLN A 100 -2.11 -0.60 7.72
CA GLN A 100 -3.36 -1.35 7.62
C GLN A 100 -3.93 -1.70 8.99
N MET A 101 -3.07 -2.07 9.96
CA MET A 101 -3.48 -2.33 11.35
C MET A 101 -3.83 -1.06 12.11
N SER A 102 -3.19 0.07 11.78
CA SER A 102 -3.39 1.35 12.47
C SER A 102 -4.65 2.09 11.98
N MET A 103 -5.36 1.54 10.99
CA MET A 103 -6.58 2.15 10.49
C MET A 103 -7.70 2.13 11.54
N PRO A 104 -8.45 3.22 11.76
CA PRO A 104 -9.52 3.27 12.77
C PRO A 104 -10.61 2.20 12.59
N ASN A 105 -10.85 1.74 11.36
CA ASN A 105 -11.83 0.70 11.06
C ASN A 105 -11.25 -0.73 11.10
N PHE A 106 -9.97 -0.90 11.45
CA PHE A 106 -9.34 -2.21 11.47
C PHE A 106 -9.98 -3.15 12.50
N SER A 107 -10.48 -2.63 13.63
CA SER A 107 -11.24 -3.42 14.60
C SER A 107 -12.45 -4.11 13.96
N ALA A 108 -13.20 -3.40 13.12
CA ALA A 108 -14.35 -3.95 12.41
C ALA A 108 -13.95 -5.01 11.37
N VAL A 109 -12.80 -4.83 10.70
CA VAL A 109 -12.22 -5.85 9.80
C VAL A 109 -11.83 -7.09 10.59
N GLY A 110 -11.18 -6.92 11.75
CA GLY A 110 -10.79 -8.00 12.65
C GLY A 110 -11.99 -8.75 13.21
N GLU A 111 -13.01 -8.06 13.70
CA GLU A 111 -14.23 -8.69 14.21
C GLU A 111 -14.96 -9.53 13.16
N TRP A 112 -15.03 -9.01 11.93
CA TRP A 112 -15.63 -9.73 10.80
C TRP A 112 -14.82 -10.97 10.39
N LEU A 113 -13.49 -10.87 10.41
CA LEU A 113 -12.57 -11.91 9.94
C LEU A 113 -12.28 -12.98 11.01
N LEU A 114 -12.42 -12.68 12.30
CA LEU A 114 -12.08 -13.57 13.42
C LEU A 114 -13.32 -14.14 14.15
N PRO A 115 -14.38 -14.62 13.47
CA PRO A 115 -15.61 -15.01 14.15
C PRO A 115 -15.39 -16.21 15.08
N ARG A 116 -14.42 -17.09 14.79
CA ARG A 116 -14.11 -18.26 15.63
C ARG A 116 -13.46 -17.89 16.94
N VAL A 117 -12.50 -16.97 16.88
CA VAL A 117 -11.76 -16.49 18.05
C VAL A 117 -12.71 -15.74 18.99
N LEU A 118 -13.66 -14.98 18.44
CA LEU A 118 -14.55 -14.12 19.23
C LEU A 118 -15.83 -14.81 19.70
N SER A 119 -16.46 -15.65 18.87
CA SER A 119 -17.76 -16.27 19.20
C SER A 119 -17.68 -17.69 19.74
N GLY A 120 -16.52 -18.34 19.65
CA GLY A 120 -16.35 -19.76 20.01
C GLY A 120 -17.20 -20.72 19.18
N SER A 121 -17.93 -20.23 18.16
CA SER A 121 -18.83 -21.02 17.34
C SER A 121 -18.13 -21.43 16.04
N ASN A 122 -18.11 -22.72 15.75
CA ASN A 122 -17.65 -23.26 14.46
C ASN A 122 -18.78 -23.17 13.42
N ASN A 123 -19.34 -21.97 13.23
CA ASN A 123 -20.35 -21.76 12.20
C ASN A 123 -19.70 -21.92 10.81
N SER A 124 -19.97 -23.07 10.17
CA SER A 124 -19.42 -23.41 8.85
C SER A 124 -19.92 -22.47 7.76
N GLU A 125 -21.18 -22.04 7.83
CA GLU A 125 -21.77 -21.11 6.86
C GLU A 125 -21.08 -19.75 6.92
N GLN A 126 -20.86 -19.22 8.13
CA GLN A 126 -20.15 -17.95 8.31
C GLN A 126 -18.68 -18.05 7.85
N THR A 127 -17.99 -19.17 8.17
CA THR A 127 -16.63 -19.42 7.68
C THR A 127 -16.59 -19.37 6.15
N SER A 128 -17.51 -20.09 5.49
CA SER A 128 -17.53 -20.16 4.03
C SER A 128 -17.87 -18.82 3.39
N ALA A 129 -18.78 -18.04 3.99
CA ALA A 129 -19.08 -16.69 3.54
C ALA A 129 -17.85 -15.76 3.60
N VAL A 130 -17.10 -15.79 4.70
CA VAL A 130 -15.87 -14.99 4.85
C VAL A 130 -14.81 -15.42 3.83
N VAL A 131 -14.56 -16.73 3.69
CA VAL A 131 -13.56 -17.24 2.73
C VAL A 131 -13.95 -16.93 1.28
N THR A 132 -15.24 -17.01 0.94
CA THR A 132 -15.74 -16.61 -0.37
C THR A 132 -15.39 -15.14 -0.68
N ARG A 133 -15.57 -14.24 0.29
CA ARG A 133 -15.19 -12.83 0.14
C ARG A 133 -13.69 -12.61 0.06
N LEU A 134 -12.89 -13.38 0.79
CA LEU A 134 -11.42 -13.34 0.67
C LEU A 134 -10.95 -13.77 -0.73
N ARG A 135 -11.56 -14.83 -1.29
CA ARG A 135 -11.30 -15.26 -2.68
C ARG A 135 -11.68 -14.19 -3.68
N GLU A 136 -12.86 -13.60 -3.53
CA GLU A 136 -13.32 -12.51 -4.40
C GLU A 136 -12.39 -11.28 -4.33
N ALA A 137 -12.02 -10.87 -3.11
CA ALA A 137 -11.09 -9.77 -2.86
C ALA A 137 -9.72 -9.98 -3.51
N PHE A 138 -9.16 -11.18 -3.36
CA PHE A 138 -7.89 -11.53 -3.98
C PHE A 138 -7.97 -11.46 -5.52
N ASN A 139 -9.04 -11.98 -6.11
CA ASN A 139 -9.24 -11.98 -7.56
C ASN A 139 -9.47 -10.57 -8.11
N ILE A 140 -10.24 -9.72 -7.41
CA ILE A 140 -10.45 -8.32 -7.80
C ILE A 140 -9.17 -7.51 -7.76
N SER A 141 -8.26 -7.89 -6.86
CA SER A 141 -7.02 -7.15 -6.67
C SER A 141 -5.91 -7.53 -7.64
N LEU A 142 -6.17 -8.49 -8.52
CA LEU A 142 -5.38 -8.71 -9.72
C LEU A 142 -5.81 -7.66 -10.76
N LEU A 143 -4.90 -6.72 -11.04
CA LEU A 143 -5.16 -5.68 -12.02
C LEU A 143 -5.45 -6.27 -13.43
N PRO A 144 -6.43 -5.74 -14.18
CA PRO A 144 -6.69 -6.20 -15.53
C PRO A 144 -5.53 -5.87 -16.48
N LEU A 145 -5.03 -6.87 -17.22
CA LEU A 145 -4.03 -6.74 -18.29
C LEU A 145 -4.23 -5.54 -19.25
N PRO A 146 -5.46 -5.16 -19.67
CA PRO A 146 -5.69 -4.05 -20.61
C PRO A 146 -5.22 -2.67 -20.15
N TRP A 147 -5.03 -2.46 -18.84
CA TRP A 147 -4.50 -1.19 -18.31
C TRP A 147 -2.97 -1.10 -18.41
N PHE A 148 -2.30 -2.23 -18.61
CA PHE A 148 -0.86 -2.33 -18.88
C PHE A 148 -0.54 -2.49 -20.37
N ALA A 149 -1.50 -2.96 -21.17
CA ALA A 149 -1.29 -3.45 -22.52
C ALA A 149 -0.88 -2.41 -23.58
N ARG A 150 -0.88 -1.10 -23.27
CA ARG A 150 -0.09 -0.14 -24.07
C ARG A 150 1.36 -0.22 -23.59
N GLN A 151 1.97 -1.34 -23.96
CA GLN A 151 3.36 -1.67 -23.79
C GLN A 151 4.23 -0.46 -24.16
N LEU A 152 4.89 0.11 -23.15
CA LEU A 152 6.23 0.63 -23.38
C LEU A 152 7.01 -0.53 -24.03
N PRO A 153 7.86 -0.29 -25.06
CA PRO A 153 8.59 -1.34 -25.80
C PRO A 153 9.55 -2.22 -24.95
N CYS A 154 9.43 -2.19 -23.63
CA CYS A 154 10.23 -2.89 -22.62
C CYS A 154 9.48 -4.11 -22.01
N SER A 155 8.44 -4.63 -22.67
CA SER A 155 7.46 -5.58 -22.09
C SER A 155 8.00 -6.95 -21.66
N ASP A 156 9.13 -7.42 -22.20
CA ASP A 156 9.64 -8.76 -21.87
C ASP A 156 10.55 -8.78 -20.63
N MET A 157 11.07 -7.62 -20.20
CA MET A 157 11.81 -7.52 -18.94
C MET A 157 10.87 -7.54 -17.74
N TRP A 158 9.69 -6.94 -17.84
CA TRP A 158 8.86 -6.62 -16.66
C TRP A 158 8.23 -7.85 -16.00
N ALA A 159 7.90 -8.88 -16.79
CA ALA A 159 7.40 -10.16 -16.26
C ALA A 159 8.45 -10.89 -15.42
N ASN A 160 9.74 -10.56 -15.58
CA ASN A 160 10.85 -11.17 -14.87
C ASN A 160 11.40 -10.30 -13.73
N THR A 161 11.24 -8.97 -13.80
CA THR A 161 11.70 -8.05 -12.74
C THR A 161 10.72 -7.95 -11.57
N PHE A 162 9.44 -8.22 -11.81
CA PHE A 162 8.41 -8.39 -10.78
C PHE A 162 7.66 -9.70 -11.01
N PRO A 163 8.23 -10.86 -10.62
CA PRO A 163 7.57 -12.15 -10.84
C PRO A 163 6.15 -12.24 -10.22
N ASP A 164 5.83 -11.38 -9.24
CA ASP A 164 4.52 -11.32 -8.58
C ASP A 164 3.62 -10.14 -8.99
N GLY A 165 4.10 -9.21 -9.82
CA GLY A 165 3.34 -8.05 -10.26
C GLY A 165 2.82 -7.14 -9.12
N PHE A 166 1.85 -6.29 -9.46
CA PHE A 166 1.16 -5.37 -8.53
C PHE A 166 0.14 -6.07 -7.61
N SER A 167 0.29 -7.37 -7.33
CA SER A 167 -0.70 -8.12 -6.55
C SER A 167 -0.69 -7.74 -5.07
N LEU A 168 -1.82 -7.96 -4.38
CA LEU A 168 -1.90 -7.88 -2.92
C LEU A 168 -0.79 -8.72 -2.29
N ARG A 169 0.14 -8.06 -1.61
CA ARG A 169 1.27 -8.71 -0.93
C ARG A 169 0.92 -9.15 0.48
N THR A 170 -0.04 -8.49 1.13
CA THR A 170 -0.35 -8.73 2.55
C THR A 170 -1.73 -9.38 2.73
N PRO A 171 -1.87 -10.34 3.66
CA PRO A 171 -3.17 -10.88 4.08
C PRO A 171 -4.11 -9.78 4.58
N LEU A 172 -3.57 -8.76 5.25
CA LEU A 172 -4.34 -7.62 5.73
C LEU A 172 -5.00 -6.83 4.61
N ALA A 173 -4.29 -6.56 3.52
CA ALA A 173 -4.87 -5.85 2.38
C ALA A 173 -6.02 -6.67 1.76
N VAL A 174 -5.89 -7.99 1.65
CA VAL A 174 -6.98 -8.88 1.21
C VAL A 174 -8.17 -8.81 2.17
N ALA A 175 -7.92 -8.81 3.48
CA ALA A 175 -8.96 -8.72 4.49
C ALA A 175 -9.74 -7.40 4.43
N HIS A 176 -9.04 -6.27 4.27
CA HIS A 176 -9.66 -4.95 4.05
C HIS A 176 -10.52 -4.94 2.79
N TRP A 177 -10.03 -5.51 1.69
CA TRP A 177 -10.82 -5.67 0.47
C TRP A 177 -12.05 -6.56 0.65
N ALA A 178 -11.91 -7.69 1.33
CA ALA A 178 -13.00 -8.62 1.54
C ALA A 178 -14.10 -8.01 2.44
N TYR A 179 -13.70 -7.26 3.45
CA TYR A 179 -14.60 -6.48 4.30
C TYR A 179 -15.36 -5.41 3.50
N HIS A 180 -14.66 -4.70 2.60
CA HIS A 180 -15.25 -3.73 1.67
C HIS A 180 -16.32 -4.36 0.76
N LEU A 181 -16.10 -5.60 0.31
CA LEU A 181 -17.05 -6.32 -0.56
C LEU A 181 -18.25 -6.90 0.20
N ASN A 182 -18.10 -7.19 1.48
CA ASN A 182 -19.12 -7.88 2.27
C ASN A 182 -20.28 -6.98 2.72
N THR A 183 -20.06 -5.66 2.81
CA THR A 183 -20.97 -4.75 3.49
C THR A 183 -21.93 -4.06 2.52
N SER A 184 -23.20 -3.90 2.94
CA SER A 184 -24.19 -3.07 2.25
C SER A 184 -23.88 -1.59 2.48
N ILE A 185 -22.76 -1.13 1.94
CA ILE A 185 -22.26 0.23 2.12
C ILE A 185 -23.01 1.19 1.17
N SER A 186 -23.33 2.39 1.64
CA SER A 186 -23.80 3.47 0.75
C SER A 186 -22.73 3.79 -0.32
N PRO A 187 -23.11 4.31 -1.51
CA PRO A 187 -22.12 4.67 -2.53
C PRO A 187 -21.01 5.59 -2.03
N GLN A 188 -21.35 6.56 -1.16
CA GLN A 188 -20.40 7.50 -0.57
C GLN A 188 -19.39 6.80 0.33
N GLU A 189 -19.88 5.93 1.22
CA GLU A 189 -19.00 5.20 2.13
C GLU A 189 -18.17 4.15 1.38
N LYS A 190 -18.68 3.63 0.26
CA LYS A 190 -17.91 2.78 -0.67
C LYS A 190 -16.74 3.54 -1.29
N LEU A 191 -16.94 4.79 -1.71
CA LEU A 191 -15.86 5.64 -2.24
C LEU A 191 -14.84 6.02 -1.17
N ARG A 192 -15.27 6.28 0.07
CA ARG A 192 -14.34 6.51 1.20
C ARG A 192 -13.49 5.28 1.48
N SER A 193 -14.10 4.10 1.49
CA SER A 193 -13.36 2.85 1.67
C SER A 193 -12.39 2.58 0.50
N LEU A 194 -12.77 2.89 -0.74
CA LEU A 194 -11.85 2.82 -1.89
C LEU A 194 -10.68 3.82 -1.78
N ALA A 195 -10.90 5.00 -1.19
CA ALA A 195 -9.82 5.96 -0.92
C ALA A 195 -8.77 5.38 0.03
N VAL A 196 -9.22 4.71 1.09
CA VAL A 196 -8.33 3.99 2.03
C VAL A 196 -7.59 2.88 1.30
N LEU A 197 -8.30 2.00 0.59
CA LEU A 197 -7.72 0.87 -0.14
C LEU A 197 -6.72 1.30 -1.23
N ALA A 198 -6.93 2.47 -1.82
CA ALA A 198 -6.03 3.02 -2.83
C ALA A 198 -4.66 3.43 -2.28
N ARG A 199 -4.51 3.58 -0.96
CA ARG A 199 -3.20 3.84 -0.35
C ARG A 199 -2.23 2.68 -0.63
N TRP A 200 -2.71 1.46 -0.47
CA TRP A 200 -1.94 0.22 -0.58
C TRP A 200 -2.12 -0.47 -1.95
N THR A 201 -3.33 -0.39 -2.52
CA THR A 201 -3.69 -1.04 -3.80
C THR A 201 -4.42 -0.08 -4.75
N PRO A 202 -3.72 0.95 -5.24
CA PRO A 202 -4.33 2.01 -6.05
C PRO A 202 -4.91 1.51 -7.36
N GLY A 203 -4.30 0.51 -7.99
CA GLY A 203 -4.80 -0.05 -9.25
C GLY A 203 -6.15 -0.75 -9.12
N PRO A 204 -6.31 -1.74 -8.22
CA PRO A 204 -7.60 -2.34 -7.92
C PRO A 204 -8.65 -1.33 -7.47
N ALA A 205 -8.28 -0.37 -6.61
CA ALA A 205 -9.17 0.69 -6.17
C ALA A 205 -9.66 1.56 -7.34
N PHE A 206 -8.75 1.95 -8.23
CA PHE A 206 -9.08 2.67 -9.46
C PHE A 206 -10.05 1.86 -10.34
N THR A 207 -9.79 0.56 -10.53
CA THR A 207 -10.67 -0.30 -11.34
C THR A 207 -12.08 -0.34 -10.77
N GLN A 208 -12.21 -0.47 -9.45
CA GLN A 208 -13.52 -0.47 -8.77
C GLN A 208 -14.19 0.90 -8.82
N ALA A 209 -13.45 1.99 -8.61
CA ALA A 209 -13.98 3.34 -8.78
C ALA A 209 -14.45 3.57 -10.22
N PHE A 210 -13.71 3.08 -11.22
CA PHE A 210 -14.11 3.17 -12.62
C PHE A 210 -15.37 2.35 -12.92
N VAL A 211 -15.50 1.13 -12.37
CA VAL A 211 -16.75 0.35 -12.47
C VAL A 211 -17.92 1.10 -11.84
N LEU A 212 -17.70 1.77 -10.70
CA LEU A 212 -18.71 2.64 -10.11
C LEU A 212 -19.05 3.76 -11.10
N LEU A 213 -18.06 4.52 -11.59
CA LEU A 213 -18.21 5.58 -12.63
C LEU A 213 -19.11 5.11 -13.76
N MET A 214 -18.87 3.91 -14.24
CA MET A 214 -19.63 3.37 -15.35
C MET A 214 -21.08 3.00 -15.02
N LYS A 215 -21.34 2.52 -13.80
CA LYS A 215 -22.68 2.11 -13.38
C LYS A 215 -23.58 3.27 -13.00
N GLN A 216 -23.01 4.32 -12.42
CA GLN A 216 -23.77 5.44 -11.83
C GLN A 216 -23.38 6.78 -12.45
N SER A 217 -22.82 6.77 -13.68
CA SER A 217 -22.35 7.99 -14.36
C SER A 217 -23.43 9.06 -14.30
N PRO A 218 -23.19 10.20 -13.62
CA PRO A 218 -24.08 11.34 -13.77
C PRO A 218 -24.02 11.74 -15.23
N MET A 219 -25.11 11.55 -15.98
CA MET A 219 -25.27 12.24 -17.24
C MET A 219 -25.44 13.71 -16.87
N LEU A 220 -24.32 14.44 -16.81
CA LEU A 220 -24.32 15.85 -16.47
C LEU A 220 -25.28 16.55 -17.43
N PRO A 221 -26.28 17.30 -16.94
CA PRO A 221 -27.23 17.98 -17.80
C PRO A 221 -26.47 18.90 -18.74
N THR A 222 -26.73 18.73 -20.05
CA THR A 222 -26.19 19.57 -21.12
C THR A 222 -26.54 21.03 -20.81
N GLY A 223 -25.54 21.84 -20.44
CA GLY A 223 -25.72 23.27 -20.17
C GLY A 223 -25.59 23.72 -18.71
N SER A 224 -25.30 22.82 -17.76
CA SER A 224 -24.85 23.25 -16.43
C SER A 224 -23.45 23.88 -16.55
N THR A 225 -23.37 25.20 -16.39
CA THR A 225 -22.10 25.94 -16.38
C THR A 225 -21.27 25.50 -15.19
N LEU A 226 -20.23 24.72 -15.48
CA LEU A 226 -19.24 24.15 -14.56
C LEU A 226 -18.45 25.17 -13.71
N ASP A 227 -18.82 26.45 -13.74
CA ASP A 227 -18.05 27.55 -13.13
C ASP A 227 -18.22 27.65 -11.61
N ASP A 228 -19.40 27.34 -11.05
CA ASP A 228 -19.60 27.31 -9.58
C ASP A 228 -18.94 26.08 -8.92
N LEU A 229 -18.76 25.01 -9.70
CA LEU A 229 -18.01 23.81 -9.32
C LEU A 229 -16.49 24.04 -9.23
N ARG A 230 -15.95 25.18 -9.69
CA ARG A 230 -14.49 25.37 -9.81
C ARG A 230 -13.82 25.85 -8.52
N LEU A 231 -14.49 26.61 -7.67
CA LEU A 231 -13.86 27.27 -6.50
C LEU A 231 -14.12 26.54 -5.18
N THR A 232 -15.37 26.16 -4.90
CA THR A 232 -15.72 25.38 -3.70
C THR A 232 -15.08 23.99 -3.74
N SER A 233 -15.10 23.36 -4.92
CA SER A 233 -14.54 22.04 -5.09
C SER A 233 -13.02 22.02 -5.08
N LEU A 234 -12.29 23.14 -5.15
CA LEU A 234 -10.82 23.18 -5.03
C LEU A 234 -10.36 23.00 -3.58
N GLY A 235 -11.07 23.57 -2.61
CA GLY A 235 -10.82 23.34 -1.19
C GLY A 235 -11.15 21.89 -0.79
N GLU A 236 -12.30 21.40 -1.26
CA GLU A 236 -12.68 19.98 -1.14
C GLU A 236 -11.70 19.08 -1.90
N LEU A 237 -11.17 19.50 -3.06
CA LEU A 237 -10.16 18.77 -3.82
C LEU A 237 -8.90 18.57 -2.98
N CYS A 238 -8.41 19.63 -2.34
CA CYS A 238 -7.24 19.57 -1.47
C CYS A 238 -7.51 18.69 -0.25
N GLN A 239 -8.72 18.70 0.32
CA GLN A 239 -9.08 17.82 1.44
C GLN A 239 -9.24 16.35 1.01
N VAL A 240 -9.83 16.09 -0.16
CA VAL A 240 -9.91 14.77 -0.78
C VAL A 240 -8.49 14.30 -1.04
N MET A 241 -7.66 15.09 -1.70
CA MET A 241 -6.26 14.76 -1.91
C MET A 241 -5.48 14.51 -0.64
N ALA A 242 -5.66 15.34 0.40
CA ALA A 242 -5.04 15.09 1.70
C ALA A 242 -5.49 13.73 2.25
N ARG A 243 -6.79 13.40 2.21
CA ARG A 243 -7.31 12.09 2.62
C ARG A 243 -6.80 10.92 1.76
N TRP A 244 -6.51 11.15 0.48
CA TRP A 244 -6.02 10.14 -0.46
C TRP A 244 -4.48 9.97 -0.41
N LEU A 245 -3.74 10.99 0.05
CA LEU A 245 -2.29 11.09 -0.11
C LEU A 245 -1.50 11.18 1.20
N VAL A 246 -2.10 11.61 2.31
CA VAL A 246 -1.42 11.82 3.61
C VAL A 246 -2.33 11.46 4.79
N THR A 247 -1.71 10.92 5.84
CA THR A 247 -2.25 10.75 7.20
C THR A 247 -2.97 12.01 7.67
N PHE A 248 -4.10 11.83 8.37
CA PHE A 248 -4.93 12.92 8.93
C PHE A 248 -4.05 14.00 9.60
N ALA A 249 -3.86 15.14 8.94
CA ALA A 249 -3.31 16.33 9.59
C ALA A 249 -4.51 17.17 10.08
N PRO A 250 -4.75 17.22 11.41
CA PRO A 250 -5.75 18.12 11.97
C PRO A 250 -5.15 19.52 11.98
N ASP A 251 -5.67 20.39 11.11
CA ASP A 251 -5.43 21.83 11.01
C ASP A 251 -4.08 22.32 10.41
N GLY A 252 -4.19 23.24 9.44
CA GLY A 252 -3.04 24.03 8.95
C GLY A 252 -2.27 23.48 7.73
N TYR A 253 -2.91 22.67 6.88
CA TYR A 253 -2.26 22.05 5.72
C TYR A 253 -1.67 23.05 4.71
N VAL A 254 -0.34 23.09 4.57
CA VAL A 254 0.36 23.73 3.45
C VAL A 254 0.64 22.66 2.40
N PRO A 255 0.10 22.77 1.17
CA PRO A 255 0.32 21.77 0.14
C PRO A 255 1.79 21.66 -0.25
N ASP A 256 2.36 20.47 -0.11
CA ASP A 256 3.68 20.13 -0.60
C ASP A 256 3.75 20.15 -2.15
N VAL A 257 4.96 19.99 -2.71
CA VAL A 257 5.19 20.04 -4.16
C VAL A 257 4.40 18.93 -4.87
N LEU A 258 4.40 17.74 -4.30
CA LEU A 258 3.72 16.56 -4.84
C LEU A 258 2.20 16.77 -4.88
N THR A 259 1.63 17.36 -3.83
CA THR A 259 0.22 17.68 -3.73
C THR A 259 -0.16 18.72 -4.77
N LYS A 260 0.66 19.77 -4.97
CA LYS A 260 0.43 20.73 -6.06
C LYS A 260 0.42 20.05 -7.44
N MET A 261 1.35 19.11 -7.68
CA MET A 261 1.39 18.34 -8.92
C MET A 261 0.15 17.46 -9.10
N MET A 262 -0.23 16.73 -8.05
CA MET A 262 -1.40 15.86 -8.06
C MET A 262 -2.69 16.66 -8.21
N THR A 263 -2.77 17.89 -7.67
CA THR A 263 -3.95 18.78 -7.79
C THR A 263 -4.13 19.21 -9.24
N ARG A 264 -3.02 19.59 -9.89
CA ARG A 264 -3.02 19.94 -11.31
C ARG A 264 -3.48 18.75 -12.15
N ASP A 265 -2.91 17.58 -11.90
CA ASP A 265 -3.21 16.36 -12.66
C ASP A 265 -4.64 15.87 -12.44
N LEU A 266 -5.13 15.96 -11.20
CA LEU A 266 -6.51 15.67 -10.82
C LEU A 266 -7.48 16.60 -11.56
N ARG A 267 -7.21 17.90 -11.58
CA ARG A 267 -8.01 18.86 -12.37
C ARG A 267 -8.05 18.48 -13.85
N GLN A 268 -6.92 18.05 -14.42
CA GLN A 268 -6.89 17.60 -15.81
C GLN A 268 -7.79 16.37 -16.03
N VAL A 269 -7.75 15.37 -15.14
CA VAL A 269 -8.63 14.19 -15.25
C VAL A 269 -10.10 14.58 -15.12
N VAL A 270 -10.45 15.41 -14.14
CA VAL A 270 -11.83 15.86 -13.95
C VAL A 270 -12.33 16.59 -15.20
N CYS A 271 -11.54 17.50 -15.78
CA CYS A 271 -11.90 18.14 -17.05
C CYS A 271 -12.02 17.15 -18.22
N LEU A 272 -11.15 16.14 -18.28
CA LEU A 272 -11.21 15.11 -19.33
C LEU A 272 -12.48 14.25 -19.23
N LEU A 273 -12.94 13.95 -18.02
CA LEU A 273 -14.13 13.14 -17.76
C LEU A 273 -15.41 13.96 -17.93
N THR A 274 -15.48 15.16 -17.37
CA THR A 274 -16.68 16.03 -17.44
C THR A 274 -17.01 16.53 -18.84
N THR A 275 -16.07 16.47 -19.78
CA THR A 275 -16.26 16.85 -21.20
C THR A 275 -16.75 15.70 -22.08
N VAL A 276 -17.02 14.51 -21.51
CA VAL A 276 -17.60 13.39 -22.26
C VAL A 276 -19.08 13.68 -22.50
N GLN A 277 -19.41 14.00 -23.75
CA GLN A 277 -20.77 14.06 -24.25
C GLN A 277 -21.02 12.78 -25.04
N ALA A 278 -22.00 12.00 -24.64
CA ALA A 278 -22.31 10.72 -25.27
C ALA A 278 -23.82 10.55 -25.41
N THR A 279 -24.24 9.94 -26.52
CA THR A 279 -25.64 9.67 -26.82
C THR A 279 -26.13 8.35 -26.22
N SER A 280 -25.20 7.50 -25.77
CA SER A 280 -25.48 6.24 -25.08
C SER A 280 -24.48 5.95 -23.96
N VAL A 281 -24.88 5.09 -23.02
CA VAL A 281 -24.03 4.63 -21.90
C VAL A 281 -22.78 3.88 -22.39
N ASN A 282 -22.91 3.09 -23.46
CA ASN A 282 -21.78 2.34 -24.03
C ASN A 282 -20.78 3.28 -24.71
N GLU A 283 -21.24 4.28 -25.45
CA GLU A 283 -20.37 5.29 -26.06
C GLU A 283 -19.64 6.12 -24.99
N ALA A 284 -20.33 6.48 -23.90
CA ALA A 284 -19.72 7.14 -22.75
C ALA A 284 -18.60 6.26 -22.15
N ARG A 285 -18.87 4.95 -22.00
CA ARG A 285 -17.92 3.97 -21.47
C ARG A 285 -16.62 3.93 -22.24
N ASP A 286 -16.72 3.69 -23.53
CA ASP A 286 -15.56 3.51 -24.39
C ASP A 286 -14.74 4.81 -24.43
N THR A 287 -15.43 5.96 -24.44
CA THR A 287 -14.79 7.28 -24.39
C THR A 287 -14.06 7.52 -23.06
N TYR A 288 -14.69 7.23 -21.92
CA TYR A 288 -14.05 7.35 -20.60
C TYR A 288 -12.82 6.45 -20.51
N GLU A 289 -12.96 5.19 -20.89
CA GLU A 289 -11.87 4.20 -20.85
C GLU A 289 -10.70 4.64 -21.72
N GLN A 290 -10.96 5.06 -22.97
CA GLN A 290 -9.91 5.51 -23.89
C GLN A 290 -9.20 6.77 -23.38
N ARG A 291 -9.95 7.76 -22.88
CA ARG A 291 -9.39 9.02 -22.34
C ARG A 291 -8.55 8.76 -21.09
N LEU A 292 -9.05 7.95 -20.15
CA LEU A 292 -8.31 7.58 -18.93
C LEU A 292 -7.06 6.78 -19.26
N LYS A 293 -7.15 5.75 -20.13
CA LYS A 293 -5.96 5.00 -20.56
C LYS A 293 -4.89 5.90 -21.17
N THR A 294 -5.30 6.82 -22.04
CA THR A 294 -4.38 7.78 -22.69
C THR A 294 -3.76 8.76 -21.68
N TRP A 295 -4.55 9.23 -20.71
CA TRP A 295 -4.06 10.10 -19.67
C TRP A 295 -3.10 9.38 -18.72
N ILE A 296 -3.46 8.17 -18.24
CA ILE A 296 -2.61 7.33 -17.37
C ILE A 296 -1.28 7.08 -18.08
N GLY A 297 -1.28 6.66 -19.34
CA GLY A 297 -0.03 6.40 -20.08
C GLY A 297 0.89 7.63 -20.16
N ARG A 298 0.33 8.83 -20.37
CA ARG A 298 1.12 10.08 -20.40
C ARG A 298 1.69 10.44 -19.03
N VAL A 299 0.89 10.33 -17.97
CA VAL A 299 1.35 10.62 -16.61
C VAL A 299 2.39 9.61 -16.15
N VAL A 300 2.14 8.31 -16.35
CA VAL A 300 3.09 7.25 -16.03
C VAL A 300 4.44 7.49 -16.72
N PHE A 301 4.44 7.79 -18.02
CA PHE A 301 5.70 8.07 -18.73
C PHE A 301 6.46 9.27 -18.14
N ARG A 302 5.76 10.39 -17.91
CA ARG A 302 6.36 11.61 -17.35
C ARG A 302 6.95 11.36 -15.95
N GLU A 303 6.15 10.74 -15.10
CA GLU A 303 6.46 10.52 -13.70
C GLU A 303 7.51 9.41 -13.49
N ALA A 304 7.48 8.35 -14.30
CA ALA A 304 8.49 7.30 -14.26
C ALA A 304 9.85 7.85 -14.69
N LYS A 305 9.88 8.69 -15.72
CA LYS A 305 11.13 9.34 -16.15
C LYS A 305 11.73 10.23 -15.07
N ALA A 306 10.90 11.09 -14.46
CA ALA A 306 11.36 11.98 -13.37
C ALA A 306 11.93 11.17 -12.20
N ARG A 307 11.18 10.16 -11.71
CA ARG A 307 11.64 9.28 -10.62
C ARG A 307 12.88 8.49 -10.99
N HIS A 308 12.99 7.99 -12.22
CA HIS A 308 14.19 7.31 -12.69
C HIS A 308 15.41 8.21 -12.55
N ASP A 309 15.34 9.42 -13.10
CA ASP A 309 16.46 10.36 -13.11
C ASP A 309 16.87 10.72 -11.67
N ASP A 310 15.89 10.97 -10.79
CA ASP A 310 16.10 11.31 -9.39
C ASP A 310 16.70 10.14 -8.57
N TYR A 311 16.13 8.94 -8.67
CA TYR A 311 16.61 7.75 -7.97
C TYR A 311 17.99 7.33 -8.45
N PHE A 312 18.21 7.30 -9.76
CA PHE A 312 19.50 6.92 -10.32
C PHE A 312 20.60 7.89 -9.87
N ALA A 313 20.36 9.21 -9.96
CA ALA A 313 21.32 10.21 -9.51
C ALA A 313 21.59 10.10 -8.00
N THR A 314 20.54 9.93 -7.20
CA THR A 314 20.63 9.83 -5.74
C THR A 314 21.42 8.61 -5.31
N TYR A 315 21.03 7.41 -5.74
CA TYR A 315 21.68 6.17 -5.31
C TYR A 315 23.04 5.94 -5.95
N ARG A 316 23.36 6.62 -7.06
CA ARG A 316 24.72 6.71 -7.56
C ARG A 316 25.60 7.59 -6.65
N ARG A 317 25.10 8.74 -6.20
CA ARG A 317 25.80 9.64 -5.28
C ARG A 317 25.98 9.03 -3.89
N LEU A 318 24.97 8.33 -3.40
CA LEU A 318 24.93 7.74 -2.04
C LEU A 318 25.53 6.33 -1.97
N ARG A 319 26.13 5.80 -3.05
CA ARG A 319 26.64 4.43 -3.12
C ARG A 319 27.43 4.03 -1.88
N ASP A 320 28.45 4.81 -1.52
CA ASP A 320 29.34 4.41 -0.43
C ASP A 320 28.64 4.40 0.94
N ARG A 321 27.62 5.28 1.13
CA ARG A 321 26.76 5.26 2.32
C ARG A 321 25.87 4.02 2.34
N VAL A 322 25.28 3.63 1.20
CA VAL A 322 24.50 2.40 1.06
C VAL A 322 25.38 1.18 1.39
N ILE A 323 26.60 1.12 0.84
CA ILE A 323 27.55 0.03 1.13
C ILE A 323 27.87 -0.03 2.63
N SER A 324 28.17 1.12 3.26
CA SER A 324 28.45 1.20 4.69
C SER A 324 27.27 0.72 5.54
N ALA A 325 26.06 1.20 5.24
CA ALA A 325 24.84 0.89 6.00
C ALA A 325 24.43 -0.58 5.88
N TYR A 326 24.54 -1.17 4.68
CA TYR A 326 23.94 -2.48 4.38
C TYR A 326 24.95 -3.63 4.32
N PHE A 327 26.21 -3.36 3.95
CA PHE A 327 27.16 -4.40 3.55
C PHE A 327 28.52 -4.36 4.25
N SER A 328 28.84 -3.35 5.07
CA SER A 328 30.16 -3.26 5.75
C SER A 328 30.51 -4.50 6.59
N GLY A 329 29.50 -5.13 7.19
CA GLY A 329 29.60 -6.38 7.91
C GLY A 329 29.54 -7.63 7.02
N LEU A 330 29.39 -7.52 5.71
CA LEU A 330 29.15 -8.63 4.77
C LEU A 330 30.22 -8.74 3.68
N VAL A 331 31.15 -7.81 3.58
CA VAL A 331 32.28 -7.86 2.62
C VAL A 331 33.61 -8.15 3.33
N SER A 332 34.58 -8.66 2.57
CA SER A 332 35.92 -9.03 3.09
C SER A 332 36.93 -7.88 3.10
N TRP A 333 36.56 -6.72 2.56
CA TRP A 333 37.40 -5.52 2.46
C TRP A 333 36.87 -4.42 3.40
N GLU A 334 37.72 -3.44 3.73
CA GLU A 334 37.37 -2.36 4.65
C GLU A 334 36.43 -1.36 3.97
N VAL A 335 35.20 -1.23 4.47
CA VAL A 335 34.26 -0.20 4.03
C VAL A 335 34.49 1.06 4.88
N PRO A 336 34.68 2.24 4.26
CA PRO A 336 34.76 3.49 5.00
C PRO A 336 33.53 3.68 5.89
N ALA A 337 33.75 4.00 7.16
CA ALA A 337 32.65 4.24 8.10
C ALA A 337 31.97 5.59 7.79
N PHE A 338 30.67 5.57 7.55
CA PHE A 338 29.84 6.76 7.36
C PHE A 338 28.86 6.93 8.53
N GLY A 339 29.20 7.76 9.51
CA GLY A 339 28.30 8.22 10.57
C GLY A 339 27.45 7.14 11.25
N GLU A 340 26.39 7.56 11.93
CA GLU A 340 25.31 6.64 12.33
C GLU A 340 24.41 6.45 11.10
N ALA A 341 24.39 5.24 10.53
CA ALA A 341 23.55 4.95 9.38
C ALA A 341 22.08 4.92 9.80
N THR A 342 21.24 5.70 9.12
CA THR A 342 19.78 5.64 9.26
C THR A 342 19.16 4.93 8.06
N PHE A 343 18.11 4.16 8.32
CA PHE A 343 17.27 3.60 7.28
C PHE A 343 16.08 4.55 7.00
N PRO A 344 15.72 4.82 5.73
CA PRO A 344 16.48 4.55 4.50
C PRO A 344 17.60 5.60 4.28
N VAL A 345 18.69 5.22 3.64
CA VAL A 345 19.88 6.06 3.36
C VAL A 345 19.55 7.21 2.41
N GLY A 346 18.61 6.99 1.49
CA GLY A 346 18.15 7.95 0.48
C GLY A 346 17.36 9.12 1.06
N ARG A 347 16.88 9.02 2.30
CA ARG A 347 16.06 10.03 2.96
C ARG A 347 16.73 11.42 2.94
N ASP A 348 17.98 11.48 3.36
CA ASP A 348 18.76 12.73 3.40
C ASP A 348 19.08 13.27 2.00
N GLY A 349 18.96 12.46 0.96
CA GLY A 349 19.39 12.84 -0.38
C GLY A 349 18.31 13.41 -1.29
N ILE A 350 17.03 13.13 -1.00
CA ILE A 350 15.90 13.44 -1.88
C ILE A 350 15.01 14.56 -1.30
N PHE A 351 14.95 14.73 0.02
CA PHE A 351 13.92 15.56 0.67
C PHE A 351 14.48 16.55 1.72
N GLU A 352 15.60 17.21 1.43
CA GLU A 352 16.26 18.14 2.37
C GLU A 352 15.39 19.37 2.77
N ASP A 353 14.29 19.66 2.05
CA ASP A 353 13.55 20.93 2.18
C ASP A 353 12.15 20.88 2.86
N GLY A 354 11.70 19.75 3.44
CA GLY A 354 10.32 19.60 3.93
C GLY A 354 10.12 18.94 5.31
N ILE A 355 9.63 19.70 6.31
CA ILE A 355 9.34 19.21 7.69
C ILE A 355 8.13 18.26 7.75
N PHE A 356 7.29 18.18 6.70
CA PHE A 356 6.02 17.44 6.70
C PHE A 356 5.96 16.25 5.72
N GLU A 357 7.05 15.94 4.99
CA GLU A 357 7.07 14.88 3.96
C GLU A 357 7.55 13.51 4.47
N VAL A 358 7.83 13.40 5.77
CA VAL A 358 8.63 12.33 6.36
C VAL A 358 8.12 10.92 6.03
N ASP A 359 6.82 10.63 6.23
CA ASP A 359 6.31 9.26 6.13
C ASP A 359 6.31 8.71 4.69
N ARG A 360 6.01 9.57 3.70
CA ARG A 360 5.88 9.14 2.28
C ARG A 360 7.23 9.11 1.57
N ALA A 361 8.06 10.12 1.81
CA ALA A 361 9.44 10.14 1.36
C ALA A 361 10.19 8.89 1.84
N GLU A 362 9.98 8.53 3.10
CA GLU A 362 10.53 7.34 3.72
C GLU A 362 10.04 6.06 3.03
N GLN A 363 8.74 5.94 2.72
CA GLN A 363 8.20 4.79 1.97
C GLN A 363 8.82 4.63 0.58
N GLN A 364 8.96 5.73 -0.17
CA GLN A 364 9.52 5.70 -1.52
C GLN A 364 11.01 5.32 -1.51
N CYS A 365 11.80 5.92 -0.62
CA CYS A 365 13.21 5.57 -0.46
C CYS A 365 13.38 4.11 0.01
N SER A 366 12.54 3.68 0.95
CA SER A 366 12.57 2.31 1.48
C SER A 366 12.32 1.27 0.39
N LEU A 367 11.38 1.53 -0.53
CA LEU A 367 11.10 0.65 -1.65
C LEU A 367 12.31 0.51 -2.59
N VAL A 368 12.92 1.63 -3.00
CA VAL A 368 14.09 1.60 -3.89
C VAL A 368 15.25 0.88 -3.23
N GLU A 369 15.54 1.19 -1.96
CA GLU A 369 16.63 0.56 -1.21
C GLU A 369 16.40 -0.92 -0.96
N GLU A 370 15.20 -1.31 -0.56
CA GLU A 370 14.84 -2.71 -0.38
C GLU A 370 15.12 -3.50 -1.66
N GLN A 371 14.61 -3.03 -2.80
CA GLN A 371 14.78 -3.72 -4.08
C GLN A 371 16.25 -3.72 -4.55
N LEU A 372 16.95 -2.60 -4.39
CA LEU A 372 18.36 -2.47 -4.77
C LEU A 372 19.24 -3.41 -3.95
N VAL A 373 19.06 -3.40 -2.63
CA VAL A 373 19.85 -4.22 -1.69
C VAL A 373 19.55 -5.71 -1.89
N ARG A 374 18.28 -6.09 -2.08
CA ARG A 374 17.90 -7.47 -2.42
C ARG A 374 18.54 -7.91 -3.74
N ARG A 375 18.45 -7.09 -4.78
CA ARG A 375 19.00 -7.40 -6.11
C ARG A 375 20.51 -7.53 -6.09
N LEU A 376 21.19 -6.60 -5.42
CA LEU A 376 22.65 -6.65 -5.23
C LEU A 376 23.06 -7.89 -4.44
N THR A 377 22.34 -8.23 -3.37
CA THR A 377 22.60 -9.44 -2.57
C THR A 377 22.46 -10.70 -3.43
N GLN A 378 21.44 -10.77 -4.29
CA GLN A 378 21.27 -11.89 -5.23
C GLN A 378 22.47 -12.01 -6.19
N HIS A 379 22.92 -10.89 -6.76
CA HIS A 379 24.11 -10.88 -7.62
C HIS A 379 25.37 -11.33 -6.87
N LEU A 380 25.55 -10.88 -5.64
CA LEU A 380 26.67 -11.27 -4.79
C LEU A 380 26.63 -12.77 -4.44
N ILE A 381 25.46 -13.34 -4.16
CA ILE A 381 25.28 -14.79 -3.96
C ILE A 381 25.69 -15.54 -5.23
N ASN A 382 25.23 -15.12 -6.40
CA ASN A 382 25.54 -15.77 -7.66
C ASN A 382 27.04 -15.72 -7.97
N VAL A 383 27.68 -14.56 -7.80
CA VAL A 383 29.12 -14.40 -8.02
C VAL A 383 29.93 -15.20 -7.00
N HIS A 384 29.51 -15.22 -5.73
CA HIS A 384 30.15 -16.04 -4.70
C HIS A 384 30.07 -17.53 -5.05
N ALA A 385 28.89 -18.02 -5.45
CA ALA A 385 28.64 -19.40 -5.86
C ALA A 385 29.54 -19.81 -7.05
N MET A 386 29.63 -18.94 -8.06
CA MET A 386 30.53 -19.14 -9.20
C MET A 386 32.00 -19.23 -8.77
N ASN A 387 32.45 -18.31 -7.91
CA ASN A 387 33.84 -18.26 -7.44
C ASN A 387 34.20 -19.45 -6.55
N SER A 388 33.27 -19.90 -5.70
CA SER A 388 33.48 -21.03 -4.78
C SER A 388 33.16 -22.39 -5.41
N LYS A 389 32.64 -22.42 -6.65
CA LYS A 389 32.12 -23.63 -7.32
C LYS A 389 31.05 -24.36 -6.49
N GLN A 390 30.21 -23.59 -5.82
CA GLN A 390 29.07 -24.08 -5.04
C GLN A 390 27.77 -23.73 -5.75
N GLU A 391 26.71 -24.45 -5.42
CA GLU A 391 25.36 -24.05 -5.82
C GLU A 391 24.90 -22.81 -5.02
N PRO A 392 24.10 -21.90 -5.62
CA PRO A 392 23.58 -20.70 -4.94
C PRO A 392 22.89 -21.01 -3.60
N GLU A 393 22.23 -22.15 -3.47
CA GLU A 393 21.53 -22.58 -2.26
C GLU A 393 22.50 -22.88 -1.09
N VAL A 394 23.69 -23.40 -1.41
CA VAL A 394 24.74 -23.68 -0.41
C VAL A 394 25.33 -22.36 0.10
N VAL A 395 25.54 -21.39 -0.81
CA VAL A 395 25.96 -20.04 -0.44
C VAL A 395 24.88 -19.36 0.39
N LEU A 396 23.61 -19.50 0.02
CA LEU A 396 22.49 -18.94 0.77
C LEU A 396 22.38 -19.51 2.19
N TYR A 397 22.62 -20.81 2.36
CA TYR A 397 22.68 -21.43 3.68
C TYR A 397 23.84 -20.86 4.52
N SER A 398 24.99 -20.63 3.89
CA SER A 398 26.17 -20.03 4.52
C SER A 398 25.94 -18.55 4.86
N PHE A 399 25.24 -17.80 4.00
CA PHE A 399 24.90 -16.38 4.19
C PHE A 399 24.10 -16.10 5.48
N ARG A 400 23.46 -17.15 6.03
CA ARG A 400 22.77 -17.10 7.32
C ARG A 400 23.71 -16.99 8.51
N GLN A 401 24.95 -17.43 8.37
CA GLN A 401 25.90 -17.44 9.47
C GLN A 401 26.40 -16.02 9.74
N PRO A 402 26.51 -15.59 11.02
CA PRO A 402 26.90 -14.23 11.36
C PRO A 402 28.27 -13.81 10.79
N ASP A 403 29.19 -14.78 10.69
CA ASP A 403 30.58 -14.62 10.22
C ASP A 403 30.73 -14.68 8.69
N PHE A 404 29.66 -14.97 7.95
CA PHE A 404 29.73 -15.03 6.49
C PHE A 404 30.13 -13.70 5.86
N LYS A 405 31.06 -13.76 4.91
CA LYS A 405 31.48 -12.63 4.08
C LYS A 405 31.46 -13.01 2.60
N PHE A 406 31.01 -12.08 1.75
CA PHE A 406 31.15 -12.21 0.31
C PHE A 406 32.62 -12.14 -0.10
N SER A 407 32.99 -12.95 -1.09
CA SER A 407 34.35 -13.02 -1.64
C SER A 407 34.60 -12.00 -2.77
N ALA A 408 33.59 -11.20 -3.13
CA ALA A 408 33.71 -10.19 -4.17
C ALA A 408 34.72 -9.11 -3.79
N SER A 409 35.65 -8.79 -4.70
CA SER A 409 36.54 -7.64 -4.54
C SER A 409 35.74 -6.33 -4.56
N GLU A 410 36.31 -5.26 -4.02
CA GLU A 410 35.69 -3.92 -4.04
C GLU A 410 35.28 -3.49 -5.45
N ALA A 411 36.17 -3.66 -6.44
CA ALA A 411 35.88 -3.31 -7.83
C ALA A 411 34.72 -4.14 -8.42
N ALA A 412 34.69 -5.45 -8.14
CA ALA A 412 33.58 -6.30 -8.58
C ALA A 412 32.27 -5.91 -7.89
N PHE A 413 32.31 -5.60 -6.60
CA PHE A 413 31.15 -5.13 -5.85
C PHE A 413 30.58 -3.83 -6.47
N HIS A 414 31.44 -2.84 -6.75
CA HIS A 414 31.01 -1.58 -7.37
C HIS A 414 30.38 -1.79 -8.75
N GLN A 415 30.89 -2.74 -9.54
CA GLN A 415 30.28 -3.09 -10.83
C GLN A 415 28.90 -3.73 -10.63
N LEU A 416 28.76 -4.67 -9.69
CA LEU A 416 27.49 -5.31 -9.38
C LEU A 416 26.47 -4.33 -8.80
N TYR A 417 26.92 -3.35 -8.00
CA TYR A 417 26.06 -2.27 -7.51
C TYR A 417 25.47 -1.46 -8.66
N GLN A 418 26.30 -1.07 -9.64
CA GLN A 418 25.83 -0.31 -10.79
C GLN A 418 24.80 -1.10 -11.62
N VAL A 419 25.05 -2.39 -11.85
CA VAL A 419 24.11 -3.29 -12.54
C VAL A 419 22.80 -3.42 -11.75
N ALA A 420 22.89 -3.65 -10.43
CA ALA A 420 21.71 -3.75 -9.57
C ALA A 420 20.89 -2.45 -9.57
N LEU A 421 21.56 -1.29 -9.61
CA LEU A 421 20.91 0.02 -9.66
C LEU A 421 20.12 0.20 -10.96
N GLU A 422 20.75 -0.09 -12.11
CA GLU A 422 20.10 -0.01 -13.43
C GLU A 422 18.90 -0.96 -13.53
N GLU A 423 19.03 -2.18 -13.01
CA GLU A 423 17.95 -3.17 -13.02
C GLU A 423 16.81 -2.85 -12.04
N THR A 424 17.03 -1.97 -11.05
CA THR A 424 16.06 -1.68 -9.98
C THR A 424 15.31 -0.36 -10.22
N VAL A 425 16.01 0.70 -10.62
CA VAL A 425 15.44 2.05 -10.68
C VAL A 425 14.30 2.14 -11.69
N ASP A 426 14.50 1.60 -12.89
CA ASP A 426 13.49 1.61 -13.96
C ASP A 426 12.16 0.96 -13.50
N PRO A 427 12.16 -0.30 -13.00
CA PRO A 427 10.93 -0.94 -12.53
C PRO A 427 10.27 -0.21 -11.35
N VAL A 428 11.06 0.27 -10.36
CA VAL A 428 10.51 0.94 -9.18
C VAL A 428 9.90 2.31 -9.55
N ALA A 429 10.60 3.11 -10.35
CA ALA A 429 10.13 4.40 -10.81
C ALA A 429 8.80 4.28 -11.58
N LEU A 430 8.71 3.26 -12.43
CA LEU A 430 7.51 2.92 -13.17
C LEU A 430 6.37 2.44 -12.26
N GLN A 431 6.65 1.55 -11.30
CA GLN A 431 5.65 1.07 -10.35
C GLN A 431 5.02 2.26 -9.61
N GLU A 432 5.84 3.14 -9.06
CA GLU A 432 5.35 4.33 -8.35
C GLU A 432 4.62 5.31 -9.27
N ALA A 433 5.03 5.44 -10.53
CA ALA A 433 4.33 6.27 -11.51
C ALA A 433 2.93 5.74 -11.82
N HIS A 434 2.76 4.42 -11.88
CA HIS A 434 1.44 3.78 -11.98
C HIS A 434 0.61 4.00 -10.72
N GLU A 435 1.18 3.76 -9.54
CA GLU A 435 0.50 4.00 -8.27
C GLU A 435 0.04 5.46 -8.14
N TYR A 436 0.89 6.41 -8.52
CA TYR A 436 0.57 7.82 -8.61
C TYR A 436 -0.61 8.08 -9.53
N ALA A 437 -0.54 7.61 -10.78
CA ALA A 437 -1.56 7.88 -11.79
C ALA A 437 -2.92 7.30 -11.39
N TRP A 438 -2.94 6.09 -10.83
CA TRP A 438 -4.17 5.47 -10.34
C TRP A 438 -4.73 6.18 -9.11
N LYS A 439 -3.91 6.62 -8.15
CA LYS A 439 -4.37 7.43 -7.01
C LYS A 439 -5.07 8.71 -7.49
N VAL A 440 -4.45 9.45 -8.42
CA VAL A 440 -5.05 10.66 -8.99
C VAL A 440 -6.35 10.35 -9.74
N ALA A 441 -6.37 9.32 -10.59
CA ALA A 441 -7.56 8.97 -11.34
C ALA A 441 -8.72 8.52 -10.43
N CYS A 442 -8.42 7.76 -9.38
CA CYS A 442 -9.39 7.29 -8.41
C CYS A 442 -9.98 8.47 -7.60
N ALA A 443 -9.14 9.41 -7.16
CA ALA A 443 -9.59 10.67 -6.55
C ALA A 443 -10.46 11.50 -7.50
N ALA A 444 -10.13 11.54 -8.80
CA ALA A 444 -10.93 12.25 -9.81
C ALA A 444 -12.33 11.68 -9.93
N ILE A 445 -12.42 10.34 -9.97
CA ILE A 445 -13.70 9.63 -10.04
C ILE A 445 -14.52 9.90 -8.78
N ALA A 446 -13.89 9.80 -7.59
CA ALA A 446 -14.56 10.08 -6.33
C ALA A 446 -15.12 11.52 -6.27
N LEU A 447 -14.38 12.51 -6.78
CA LEU A 447 -14.85 13.90 -6.84
C LEU A 447 -16.09 14.04 -7.73
N ILE A 448 -16.08 13.43 -8.93
CA ILE A 448 -17.23 13.47 -9.85
C ILE A 448 -18.47 12.85 -9.20
N TYR A 449 -18.27 11.82 -8.38
CA TYR A 449 -19.32 11.18 -7.61
C TYR A 449 -19.89 12.03 -6.47
N ASP A 450 -19.02 12.61 -5.65
CA ASP A 450 -19.44 13.40 -4.49
C ASP A 450 -20.22 14.64 -4.94
N VAL A 451 -19.73 15.30 -6.00
CA VAL A 451 -20.44 16.38 -6.69
C VAL A 451 -21.81 15.95 -7.19
N SER A 452 -21.92 14.76 -7.81
CA SER A 452 -23.21 14.23 -8.26
C SER A 452 -24.16 13.90 -7.11
N ALA A 453 -23.64 13.35 -6.00
CA ALA A 453 -24.44 13.05 -4.82
C ALA A 453 -24.98 14.32 -4.14
N VAL A 454 -24.17 15.38 -4.07
CA VAL A 454 -24.54 16.70 -3.52
C VAL A 454 -25.54 17.44 -4.41
N ILE A 455 -25.39 17.38 -5.74
CA ILE A 455 -26.34 18.01 -6.68
C ILE A 455 -27.70 17.29 -6.68
N ASN A 456 -27.71 15.96 -6.45
CA ASN A 456 -28.93 15.13 -6.55
C ASN A 456 -29.62 14.83 -5.21
N THR A 457 -29.12 15.31 -4.06
CA THR A 457 -29.81 15.11 -2.78
C THR A 457 -30.90 16.18 -2.57
N PRO A 458 -32.18 15.80 -2.37
CA PRO A 458 -33.16 16.72 -1.82
C PRO A 458 -32.69 17.14 -0.43
N GLN A 459 -32.56 18.45 -0.19
CA GLN A 459 -32.16 18.97 1.11
C GLN A 459 -33.22 18.62 2.16
N LEU A 460 -32.95 17.59 2.96
CA LEU A 460 -33.59 17.36 4.26
C LEU A 460 -32.50 17.47 5.33
N PRO A 461 -32.71 18.30 6.37
CA PRO A 461 -31.72 18.45 7.44
C PRO A 461 -31.54 17.14 8.20
N PRO A 462 -30.31 16.82 8.66
CA PRO A 462 -30.06 15.59 9.40
C PRO A 462 -30.74 15.63 10.76
N GLU A 463 -31.65 14.68 10.99
CA GLU A 463 -32.20 14.35 12.29
C GLU A 463 -31.14 13.51 13.03
N VAL A 464 -30.38 14.15 13.92
CA VAL A 464 -29.46 13.45 14.82
C VAL A 464 -30.28 13.01 16.03
N GLU A 465 -30.46 11.70 16.23
CA GLU A 465 -31.03 11.15 17.46
C GLU A 465 -29.96 11.20 18.58
N PRO A 466 -30.07 12.10 19.56
CA PRO A 466 -29.07 12.26 20.63
C PRO A 466 -28.95 11.04 21.57
N GLU A 467 -29.88 10.09 21.48
CA GLU A 467 -29.97 8.92 22.37
C GLU A 467 -28.90 7.85 22.11
N LYS A 468 -28.23 7.86 20.95
CA LYS A 468 -27.23 6.82 20.59
C LYS A 468 -25.78 7.16 20.95
N LEU A 469 -25.50 8.41 21.33
CA LEU A 469 -24.15 8.87 21.69
C LEU A 469 -23.50 8.11 22.87
N PRO A 470 -24.23 7.71 23.94
CA PRO A 470 -23.65 6.98 25.07
C PRO A 470 -23.15 5.57 24.69
N PHE A 471 -23.83 4.90 23.76
CA PHE A 471 -23.50 3.53 23.34
C PHE A 471 -22.17 3.42 22.58
N TYR A 472 -21.80 4.46 21.81
CA TYR A 472 -20.52 4.49 21.09
C TYR A 472 -19.33 4.72 22.01
N LEU A 473 -19.54 5.37 23.17
CA LEU A 473 -18.50 5.65 24.14
C LEU A 473 -18.15 4.41 24.98
N ASP A 474 -19.13 3.61 25.38
CA ASP A 474 -18.89 2.38 26.16
C ASP A 474 -18.17 1.28 25.35
N ALA A 475 -18.31 1.28 24.03
CA ALA A 475 -17.63 0.33 23.14
C ALA A 475 -16.12 0.60 22.99
N LEU A 476 -15.65 1.82 23.27
CA LEU A 476 -14.25 2.23 23.12
C LEU A 476 -13.40 2.03 24.40
N ILE A 477 -14.04 1.89 25.56
CA ILE A 477 -13.40 1.75 26.89
C ILE A 477 -12.48 0.52 27.03
N PRO A 478 -12.74 -0.65 26.39
CA PRO A 478 -11.86 -1.82 26.50
C PRO A 478 -10.48 -1.65 25.81
N TRP A 479 -10.35 -0.69 24.89
CA TRP A 479 -9.20 -0.58 23.98
C TRP A 479 -8.19 0.50 24.38
N VAL A 480 -8.46 1.20 25.48
CA VAL A 480 -7.60 2.27 26.02
C VAL A 480 -6.78 1.72 27.17
N SER A 481 -5.47 1.99 27.16
CA SER A 481 -4.56 1.68 28.26
C SER A 481 -5.14 2.18 29.60
N PRO A 482 -5.07 1.40 30.70
CA PRO A 482 -5.56 1.83 32.01
C PRO A 482 -4.98 3.18 32.48
N VAL A 483 -3.79 3.54 31.98
CA VAL A 483 -3.08 4.78 32.29
C VAL A 483 -3.70 6.00 31.58
N GLU A 484 -4.27 5.82 30.39
CA GLU A 484 -4.81 6.90 29.54
C GLU A 484 -6.31 7.13 29.76
N ARG A 485 -7.00 6.16 30.35
CA ARG A 485 -8.45 6.16 30.60
C ARG A 485 -8.97 7.43 31.32
N PRO A 486 -8.32 7.97 32.36
CA PRO A 486 -8.81 9.17 33.05
C PRO A 486 -8.74 10.44 32.17
N ALA A 487 -7.69 10.56 31.36
CA ALA A 487 -7.48 11.71 30.48
C ALA A 487 -8.50 11.72 29.33
N ILE A 488 -8.79 10.56 28.75
CA ILE A 488 -9.79 10.42 27.68
C ILE A 488 -11.20 10.63 28.23
N GLN A 489 -11.53 10.09 29.41
CA GLN A 489 -12.83 10.35 30.06
C GLN A 489 -13.03 11.85 30.36
N SER A 490 -11.98 12.54 30.82
CA SER A 490 -12.03 13.99 31.07
C SER A 490 -12.20 14.79 29.78
N ALA A 491 -11.47 14.43 28.72
CA ALA A 491 -11.58 15.09 27.41
C ALA A 491 -12.97 14.91 26.79
N VAL A 492 -13.53 13.70 26.85
CA VAL A 492 -14.89 13.40 26.37
C VAL A 492 -15.95 14.15 27.18
N HIS A 493 -15.81 14.20 28.51
CA HIS A 493 -16.74 14.94 29.37
C HIS A 493 -16.74 16.44 29.05
N ASN A 494 -15.55 17.02 28.83
CA ASN A 494 -15.41 18.42 28.41
C ASN A 494 -16.01 18.66 27.03
N LEU A 495 -15.85 17.72 26.09
CA LEU A 495 -16.44 17.82 24.75
C LEU A 495 -17.96 17.79 24.80
N ILE A 496 -18.55 16.89 25.60
CA ILE A 496 -20.00 16.80 25.82
C ILE A 496 -20.52 18.09 26.47
N GLN A 497 -19.83 18.64 27.47
CA GLN A 497 -20.23 19.92 28.07
C GLN A 497 -20.15 21.09 27.09
N GLN A 498 -19.10 21.18 26.27
CA GLN A 498 -18.98 22.20 25.22
C GLN A 498 -20.11 22.07 24.18
N TRP A 499 -20.44 20.85 23.79
CA TRP A 499 -21.53 20.57 22.86
C TRP A 499 -22.89 20.94 23.43
N PHE A 500 -23.13 20.61 24.71
CA PHE A 500 -24.36 20.99 25.42
C PHE A 500 -24.49 22.51 25.56
N THR A 501 -23.39 23.19 25.87
CA THR A 501 -23.34 24.66 25.98
C THR A 501 -23.61 25.32 24.63
N PHE A 502 -23.04 24.78 23.55
CA PHE A 502 -23.29 25.25 22.18
C PHE A 502 -24.76 25.05 21.76
N PHE A 503 -25.36 23.91 22.12
CA PHE A 503 -26.75 23.62 21.78
C PHE A 503 -27.75 24.49 22.56
N VAL A 504 -27.51 24.70 23.86
CA VAL A 504 -28.32 25.60 24.71
C VAL A 504 -28.19 27.06 24.28
N ALA A 505 -27.00 27.50 23.86
CA ALA A 505 -26.81 28.84 23.30
C ALA A 505 -27.57 29.04 21.98
N ARG A 506 -27.71 27.98 21.17
CA ARG A 506 -28.39 28.03 19.87
C ARG A 506 -29.91 28.01 19.99
N THR A 507 -30.47 27.27 20.94
CA THR A 507 -31.93 27.26 21.21
C THR A 507 -32.42 28.53 21.91
N SER A 508 -31.53 29.23 22.63
CA SER A 508 -31.83 30.52 23.28
C SER A 508 -31.87 31.72 22.30
N LEU A 509 -31.48 31.54 21.03
CA LEU A 509 -31.51 32.57 19.98
C LEU A 509 -32.73 32.45 19.05
N THR A 510 -33.64 31.52 19.32
CA THR A 510 -34.87 31.29 18.56
C THR A 510 -36.13 31.31 19.43
N PHE A 511 -36.11 32.07 20.52
CA PHE A 511 -37.31 32.46 21.27
C PHE A 511 -37.39 33.98 21.45
#